data_AF-A0A3B4A3Z7-F1
#
_entry.id   AF-A0A3B4A3Z7-F1
#
_cell.length_a   1.000
_cell.length_b   1.000
_cell.length_c   1.000
_cell.angle_alpha   90.00
_cell.angle_beta   90.00
_cell.angle_gamma   90.00
#
_symmetry.space_group_name_H-M   'P 1'
#
loop_
_entity.id
_entity.type
_entity.pdbx_description
1 polymer ?
#
loop_
_entity_poly.entity_id
_entity_poly.type
_entity_poly.pdbx_seq_one_letter_code
_entity_poly.pdbx_strand_id
1 'polypeptide(L)'
;MDPEEVELMNDYRYRNYASVIEKALRNFESSTEWADLISSLGKLNKALQSNLRYSLLPRRRIIGKRLAQCLHPALPSGVHLKALETYEVIFKIIGTKWLAKDLFIYSGLFPLLSHAAMAVKPVLLALYERYYLPLQRALLPSLQAFITGLLPGLEEGLEVYDTDALLLKLSLLVGQQVFYGALWGCVMVSPMVRLPASVFIVTHFDRMVCLSQQMYMLGYDHHLVVKSLALSLQDSNVLVQRNMLEVLLYFFPFATCLSLVSAALLTLLRRDMSLNRRLYAWLLIKGGMVAPHPVLSTTIEEHTTFYFNTYSKTYLVQSQALINIIKQKDMESDPEKVVGYLRPFRILMSLLDKSEMPIVLSNVLLELVRAFYSYCREMLGEEAINSSGLSGNQLAKIKENKNASEIIKTMNMLISTMNSEYLWEHMTQRFCTALSSVTEMCQLIIFLLDIIPLELHADIQSQFLPEMLGTMLRALHSNISSVSLQDVTQSLRACFKVLSKIQMP
;
A
#
# COMPACT_ATOMS: atom_id res chain seq x y z
N MET A 1 16.69 -23.30 -31.66
CA MET A 1 15.66 -24.36 -31.76
C MET A 1 16.10 -25.49 -30.86
N ASP A 2 15.16 -26.22 -30.25
CA ASP A 2 15.50 -27.41 -29.46
C ASP A 2 16.12 -28.48 -30.38
N PRO A 3 17.18 -29.20 -29.95
CA PRO A 3 17.82 -30.22 -30.77
C PRO A 3 16.85 -31.35 -31.20
N GLU A 4 15.91 -31.73 -30.33
CA GLU A 4 14.84 -32.69 -30.64
C GLU A 4 13.89 -32.19 -31.75
N GLU A 5 13.68 -30.87 -31.86
CA GLU A 5 12.85 -30.28 -32.93
C GLU A 5 13.55 -30.37 -34.29
N VAL A 6 14.88 -30.28 -34.30
CA VAL A 6 15.71 -30.41 -35.52
C VAL A 6 15.74 -31.86 -36.01
N GLU A 7 15.83 -32.83 -35.09
CA GLU A 7 15.76 -34.26 -35.45
C GLU A 7 14.39 -34.64 -36.01
N LEU A 8 13.30 -34.16 -35.39
CA LEU A 8 11.95 -34.41 -35.87
C LEU A 8 11.67 -33.77 -37.23
N MET A 9 12.29 -32.63 -37.56
CA MET A 9 12.19 -32.00 -38.87
C MET A 9 12.76 -32.86 -40.01
N ASN A 10 13.65 -33.81 -39.71
CA ASN A 10 14.16 -34.74 -40.70
C ASN A 10 13.16 -35.86 -41.04
N ASP A 11 12.23 -36.19 -40.13
CA ASP A 11 11.18 -37.17 -40.35
C ASP A 11 10.13 -36.64 -41.35
N TYR A 12 9.93 -37.38 -42.44
CA TYR A 12 8.92 -37.07 -43.45
C TYR A 12 7.50 -37.01 -42.87
N ARG A 13 7.16 -37.93 -41.94
CA ARG A 13 5.82 -37.98 -41.35
C ARG A 13 5.57 -36.76 -40.47
N TYR A 14 6.57 -36.30 -39.74
CA TYR A 14 6.49 -35.08 -38.93
C TYR A 14 6.35 -33.83 -39.81
N ARG A 15 7.10 -33.74 -40.93
CA ARG A 15 6.94 -32.65 -41.90
C ARG A 15 5.55 -32.61 -42.53
N ASN A 16 4.98 -33.77 -42.86
CA ASN A 16 3.61 -33.85 -43.35
C ASN A 16 2.60 -33.40 -42.28
N TYR A 17 2.78 -33.85 -41.04
CA TYR A 17 1.95 -33.41 -39.91
C TYR A 17 2.03 -31.89 -39.69
N ALA A 18 3.23 -31.31 -39.75
CA ALA A 18 3.44 -29.87 -39.67
C ALA A 18 2.70 -29.11 -40.79
N SER A 19 2.73 -29.63 -42.03
CA SER A 19 2.00 -29.05 -43.17
C SER A 19 0.48 -29.06 -42.95
N VAL A 20 -0.07 -30.16 -42.43
CA VAL A 20 -1.50 -30.27 -42.10
C VAL A 20 -1.90 -29.25 -41.03
N ILE A 21 -1.10 -29.09 -39.97
CA ILE A 21 -1.32 -28.08 -38.94
C ILE A 21 -1.22 -26.67 -39.54
N GLU A 22 -0.23 -26.39 -40.38
CA GLU A 22 -0.05 -25.07 -40.98
C GLU A 22 -1.25 -24.70 -41.88
N LYS A 23 -1.77 -25.67 -42.65
CA LYS A 23 -3.00 -25.50 -43.43
C LYS A 23 -4.21 -25.23 -42.54
N ALA A 24 -4.31 -25.89 -41.38
CA ALA A 24 -5.38 -25.62 -40.41
C ALA A 24 -5.24 -24.20 -39.82
N LEU A 25 -4.02 -23.76 -39.49
CA LEU A 25 -3.73 -22.45 -38.92
C LEU A 25 -4.02 -21.29 -39.87
N ARG A 26 -3.85 -21.45 -41.20
CA ARG A 26 -4.20 -20.42 -42.19
C ARG A 26 -5.69 -20.04 -42.17
N ASN A 27 -6.59 -20.93 -41.72
CA ASN A 27 -8.02 -20.59 -41.62
C ASN A 27 -8.30 -19.49 -40.57
N PHE A 28 -7.43 -19.34 -39.56
CA PHE A 28 -7.57 -18.27 -38.57
C PHE A 28 -7.24 -16.89 -39.15
N GLU A 29 -6.50 -16.81 -40.25
CA GLU A 29 -6.16 -15.54 -40.93
C GLU A 29 -7.33 -15.03 -41.78
N SER A 30 -8.17 -15.93 -42.27
CA SER A 30 -9.36 -15.61 -43.06
C SER A 30 -10.65 -15.52 -42.21
N SER A 31 -10.56 -15.66 -40.88
CA SER A 31 -11.72 -15.63 -40.00
C SER A 31 -12.15 -14.19 -39.72
N THR A 32 -13.38 -13.84 -40.10
CA THR A 32 -13.94 -12.49 -39.87
C THR A 32 -14.98 -12.49 -38.76
N GLU A 33 -15.68 -13.61 -38.57
CA GLU A 33 -16.70 -13.75 -37.54
C GLU A 33 -16.28 -14.74 -36.43
N TRP A 34 -16.94 -14.65 -35.27
CA TRP A 34 -16.69 -15.56 -34.16
C TRP A 34 -17.03 -17.02 -34.49
N ALA A 35 -18.01 -17.26 -35.37
CA ALA A 35 -18.37 -18.59 -35.85
C ALA A 35 -17.24 -19.25 -36.67
N ASP A 36 -16.49 -18.45 -37.43
CA ASP A 36 -15.33 -18.92 -38.19
C ASP A 36 -14.21 -19.40 -37.27
N LEU A 37 -14.06 -18.78 -36.10
CA LEU A 37 -13.11 -19.22 -35.08
C LEU A 37 -13.48 -20.60 -34.54
N ILE A 38 -14.76 -20.88 -34.27
CA ILE A 38 -15.22 -22.21 -33.84
C ILE A 38 -14.91 -23.27 -34.91
N SER A 39 -15.20 -22.95 -36.19
CA SER A 39 -14.90 -23.82 -37.32
C SER A 39 -13.40 -24.07 -37.47
N SER A 40 -12.58 -23.01 -37.34
CA SER A 40 -11.12 -23.07 -37.42
C SER A 40 -10.52 -23.87 -36.27
N LEU A 41 -11.01 -23.70 -35.04
CA LEU A 41 -10.65 -24.53 -33.89
C LEU A 41 -11.04 -26.00 -34.09
N GLY A 42 -12.21 -26.26 -34.68
CA GLY A 42 -12.64 -27.62 -35.03
C GLY A 42 -11.71 -28.29 -36.05
N LYS A 43 -11.29 -27.57 -37.10
CA LYS A 43 -10.30 -28.06 -38.07
C LYS A 43 -8.94 -28.30 -37.42
N LEU A 44 -8.53 -27.41 -36.52
CA LEU A 44 -7.29 -27.56 -35.76
C LEU A 44 -7.32 -28.78 -34.84
N ASN A 45 -8.43 -29.06 -34.14
CA ASN A 45 -8.58 -30.26 -33.31
C ASN A 45 -8.43 -31.54 -34.13
N LYS A 46 -9.07 -31.61 -35.30
CA LYS A 46 -8.93 -32.74 -36.22
C LYS A 46 -7.49 -32.89 -36.72
N ALA A 47 -6.84 -31.78 -37.05
CA ALA A 47 -5.44 -31.79 -37.46
C ALA A 47 -4.55 -32.33 -36.33
N LEU A 48 -4.67 -31.83 -35.10
CA LEU A 48 -3.90 -32.27 -33.93
C LEU A 48 -4.09 -33.77 -33.63
N GLN A 49 -5.31 -34.27 -33.76
CA GLN A 49 -5.64 -35.68 -33.52
C GLN A 49 -5.22 -36.61 -34.65
N SER A 50 -4.86 -36.09 -35.83
CA SER A 50 -4.45 -36.91 -36.98
C SER A 50 -3.18 -37.73 -36.72
N ASN A 51 -2.30 -37.27 -35.82
CA ASN A 51 -1.04 -37.93 -35.51
C ASN A 51 -0.67 -37.80 -34.02
N LEU A 52 -1.17 -38.73 -33.19
CA LEU A 52 -0.91 -38.79 -31.75
C LEU A 52 0.46 -39.38 -31.37
N ARG A 53 1.29 -39.75 -32.37
CA ARG A 53 2.60 -40.38 -32.14
C ARG A 53 3.66 -39.41 -31.63
N TYR A 54 3.53 -38.13 -31.96
CA TYR A 54 4.51 -37.10 -31.61
C TYR A 54 4.01 -36.30 -30.41
N SER A 55 4.80 -36.28 -29.34
CA SER A 55 4.55 -35.44 -28.17
C SER A 55 4.95 -33.98 -28.39
N LEU A 56 5.85 -33.70 -29.36
CA LEU A 56 6.23 -32.35 -29.74
C LEU A 56 5.28 -31.84 -30.83
N LEU A 57 4.58 -30.73 -30.56
CA LEU A 57 3.65 -30.15 -31.51
C LEU A 57 4.35 -29.21 -32.52
N PRO A 58 4.15 -29.41 -33.84
CA PRO A 58 4.56 -28.45 -34.84
C PRO A 58 3.92 -27.09 -34.62
N ARG A 59 4.67 -26.00 -34.85
CA ARG A 59 4.18 -24.61 -34.76
C ARG A 59 3.51 -24.27 -33.40
N ARG A 60 3.90 -24.93 -32.31
CA ARG A 60 3.32 -24.77 -30.95
C ARG A 60 3.14 -23.31 -30.48
N ARG A 61 4.09 -22.42 -30.81
CA ARG A 61 4.00 -20.98 -30.49
C ARG A 61 2.85 -20.28 -31.21
N ILE A 62 2.60 -20.60 -32.48
CA ILE A 62 1.51 -20.00 -33.26
C ILE A 62 0.17 -20.53 -32.75
N ILE A 63 0.10 -21.84 -32.48
CA ILE A 63 -1.08 -22.47 -31.86
C ILE A 63 -1.42 -21.77 -30.54
N GLY A 64 -0.45 -21.62 -29.63
CA GLY A 64 -0.67 -20.93 -28.35
C GLY A 64 -1.17 -19.50 -28.52
N LYS A 65 -0.60 -18.72 -29.45
CA LYS A 65 -1.07 -17.37 -29.76
C LYS A 65 -2.52 -17.34 -30.26
N ARG A 66 -2.88 -18.22 -31.20
CA ARG A 66 -4.25 -18.29 -31.73
C ARG A 66 -5.25 -18.71 -30.67
N LEU A 67 -4.89 -19.66 -29.81
CA LEU A 67 -5.73 -20.07 -28.70
C LEU A 67 -5.95 -18.93 -27.69
N ALA A 68 -4.89 -18.21 -27.31
CA ALA A 68 -5.03 -17.05 -26.43
C ALA A 68 -5.93 -15.96 -27.04
N GLN A 69 -5.87 -15.72 -28.36
CA GLN A 69 -6.78 -14.81 -29.06
C GLN A 69 -8.23 -15.29 -29.00
N CYS A 70 -8.48 -16.60 -29.10
CA CYS A 70 -9.81 -17.18 -28.97
C CYS A 70 -10.40 -17.05 -27.56
N LEU A 71 -9.57 -16.73 -26.55
CA LEU A 71 -9.99 -16.47 -25.17
C LEU A 71 -10.20 -14.98 -24.87
N HIS A 72 -10.25 -14.11 -25.89
CA HIS A 72 -10.46 -12.68 -25.68
C HIS A 72 -11.85 -12.40 -25.04
N PRO A 73 -11.96 -11.43 -24.11
CA PRO A 73 -13.23 -11.12 -23.43
C PRO A 73 -14.39 -10.73 -24.34
N ALA A 74 -14.09 -10.14 -25.51
CA ALA A 74 -15.10 -9.73 -26.50
C ALA A 74 -15.72 -10.91 -27.27
N LEU A 75 -15.20 -12.13 -27.13
CA LEU A 75 -15.70 -13.31 -27.84
C LEU A 75 -16.75 -14.06 -27.00
N PRO A 76 -17.73 -14.72 -27.65
CA PRO A 76 -18.78 -15.44 -26.94
C PRO A 76 -18.26 -16.73 -26.29
N SER A 77 -18.99 -17.18 -25.25
CA SER A 77 -18.65 -18.37 -24.46
C SER A 77 -18.48 -19.65 -25.30
N GLY A 78 -19.19 -19.78 -26.43
CA GLY A 78 -19.03 -20.90 -27.36
C GLY A 78 -17.62 -20.99 -27.96
N VAL A 79 -16.98 -19.85 -28.26
CA VAL A 79 -15.59 -19.81 -28.74
C VAL A 79 -14.64 -20.20 -27.61
N HIS A 80 -14.88 -19.67 -26.40
CA HIS A 80 -14.08 -20.02 -25.22
C HIS A 80 -14.12 -21.53 -24.93
N LEU A 81 -15.31 -22.14 -24.88
CA LEU A 81 -15.48 -23.57 -24.67
C LEU A 81 -14.75 -24.40 -25.73
N LYS A 82 -14.85 -23.99 -27.00
CA LYS A 82 -14.16 -24.70 -28.07
C LYS A 82 -12.64 -24.58 -27.96
N ALA A 83 -12.14 -23.41 -27.57
CA ALA A 83 -10.72 -23.22 -27.32
C ALA A 83 -10.23 -24.07 -26.13
N LEU A 84 -11.00 -24.15 -25.04
CA LEU A 84 -10.71 -25.01 -23.89
C LEU A 84 -10.64 -26.49 -24.27
N GLU A 85 -11.55 -26.97 -25.14
CA GLU A 85 -11.48 -28.32 -25.70
C GLU A 85 -10.17 -28.53 -26.48
N THR A 86 -9.74 -27.54 -27.28
CA THR A 86 -8.46 -27.60 -27.99
C THR A 86 -7.27 -27.64 -27.04
N TYR A 87 -7.27 -26.84 -25.97
CA TYR A 87 -6.25 -26.92 -24.91
C TYR A 87 -6.21 -28.33 -24.29
N GLU A 88 -7.37 -28.93 -24.00
CA GLU A 88 -7.43 -30.27 -23.45
C GLU A 88 -6.79 -31.32 -24.38
N VAL A 89 -7.09 -31.25 -25.69
CA VAL A 89 -6.50 -32.12 -26.70
C VAL A 89 -4.98 -31.96 -26.73
N ILE A 90 -4.49 -30.72 -26.70
CA ILE A 90 -3.06 -30.43 -26.67
C ILE A 90 -2.41 -31.03 -25.42
N PHE A 91 -2.97 -30.80 -24.24
CA PHE A 91 -2.40 -31.29 -22.98
C PHE A 91 -2.37 -32.82 -22.91
N LYS A 92 -3.36 -33.51 -23.49
CA LYS A 92 -3.36 -34.97 -23.64
C LYS A 92 -2.23 -35.47 -24.55
N ILE A 93 -1.91 -34.74 -25.63
CA ILE A 93 -0.85 -35.12 -26.58
C ILE A 93 0.55 -34.89 -26.00
N ILE A 94 0.79 -33.69 -25.44
CA ILE A 94 2.14 -33.30 -24.99
C ILE A 94 2.51 -33.92 -23.64
N GLY A 95 1.51 -34.18 -22.78
CA GLY A 95 1.72 -34.69 -21.43
C GLY A 95 2.39 -33.69 -20.48
N THR A 96 2.61 -34.10 -19.23
CA THR A 96 3.11 -33.22 -18.16
C THR A 96 4.53 -32.72 -18.40
N LYS A 97 5.41 -33.55 -18.98
CA LYS A 97 6.82 -33.19 -19.25
C LYS A 97 6.95 -32.02 -20.21
N TRP A 98 6.26 -32.08 -21.35
CA TRP A 98 6.31 -31.00 -22.35
C TRP A 98 5.48 -29.80 -21.92
N LEU A 99 4.36 -30.00 -21.22
CA LEU A 99 3.58 -28.90 -20.66
C LEU A 99 4.41 -28.05 -19.69
N ALA A 100 5.25 -28.68 -18.85
CA ALA A 100 6.19 -27.97 -17.98
C ALA A 100 7.20 -27.12 -18.75
N LYS A 101 7.76 -27.66 -19.85
CA LYS A 101 8.76 -26.97 -20.68
C LYS A 101 8.16 -25.81 -21.48
N ASP A 102 6.97 -26.00 -22.03
CA ASP A 102 6.27 -25.03 -22.87
C ASP A 102 5.20 -24.22 -22.10
N LEU A 103 5.30 -24.15 -20.78
CA LEU A 103 4.31 -23.52 -19.90
C LEU A 103 3.99 -22.06 -20.28
N PHE A 104 5.00 -21.32 -20.73
CA PHE A 104 4.86 -19.94 -21.21
C PHE A 104 4.00 -19.80 -22.48
N ILE A 105 3.87 -20.86 -23.28
CA ILE A 105 3.05 -20.87 -24.50
C ILE A 105 1.57 -20.93 -24.14
N TYR A 106 1.25 -21.68 -23.08
CA TYR A 106 -0.12 -21.97 -22.67
C TYR A 106 -0.61 -21.11 -21.51
N SER A 107 0.21 -20.20 -20.98
CA SER A 107 -0.17 -19.24 -19.93
C SER A 107 -1.22 -18.21 -20.37
N GLY A 108 -1.49 -18.08 -21.67
CA GLY A 108 -2.61 -17.28 -22.20
C GLY A 108 -4.00 -17.74 -21.70
N LEU A 109 -4.07 -18.92 -21.09
CA LEU A 109 -5.26 -19.44 -20.43
C LEU A 109 -5.59 -18.72 -19.11
N PHE A 110 -4.60 -18.15 -18.40
CA PHE A 110 -4.76 -17.64 -17.03
C PHE A 110 -5.74 -16.47 -16.88
N PRO A 111 -5.78 -15.47 -17.79
CA PRO A 111 -6.68 -14.34 -17.63
C PRO A 111 -8.17 -14.69 -17.76
N LEU A 112 -8.50 -15.84 -18.37
CA LEU A 112 -9.87 -16.20 -18.78
C LEU A 112 -10.89 -16.18 -17.63
N LEU A 113 -10.50 -16.65 -16.45
CA LEU A 113 -11.43 -16.82 -15.31
C LEU A 113 -12.12 -15.51 -14.89
N SER A 114 -11.43 -14.38 -15.06
CA SER A 114 -11.93 -13.05 -14.67
C SER A 114 -13.15 -12.58 -15.47
N HIS A 115 -13.27 -12.98 -16.74
CA HIS A 115 -14.28 -12.48 -17.66
C HIS A 115 -15.10 -13.59 -18.33
N ALA A 116 -14.79 -14.85 -18.04
CA ALA A 116 -15.51 -15.99 -18.58
C ALA A 116 -16.96 -16.06 -18.05
N ALA A 117 -17.88 -16.46 -18.92
CA ALA A 117 -19.27 -16.75 -18.54
C ALA A 117 -19.34 -17.91 -17.52
N MET A 118 -20.39 -17.95 -16.71
CA MET A 118 -20.53 -18.96 -15.63
C MET A 118 -20.40 -20.40 -16.13
N ALA A 119 -20.91 -20.72 -17.32
CA ALA A 119 -20.80 -22.06 -17.90
C ALA A 119 -19.36 -22.47 -18.27
N VAL A 120 -18.46 -21.50 -18.48
CA VAL A 120 -17.07 -21.74 -18.90
C VAL A 120 -16.16 -21.97 -17.69
N LYS A 121 -16.45 -21.34 -16.55
CA LYS A 121 -15.60 -21.37 -15.35
C LYS A 121 -15.33 -22.79 -14.83
N PRO A 122 -16.33 -23.69 -14.68
CA PRO A 122 -16.09 -25.06 -14.22
C PRO A 122 -15.19 -25.86 -15.18
N VAL A 123 -15.36 -25.69 -16.50
CA VAL A 123 -14.54 -26.35 -17.52
C VAL A 123 -13.08 -25.89 -17.43
N LEU A 124 -12.86 -24.60 -17.19
CA LEU A 124 -11.53 -24.02 -16.99
C LEU A 124 -10.86 -24.54 -15.71
N LEU A 125 -11.56 -24.55 -14.58
CA LEU A 125 -11.02 -25.05 -13.32
C LEU A 125 -10.70 -26.55 -13.38
N ALA A 126 -11.53 -27.35 -14.05
CA ALA A 126 -11.26 -28.76 -14.27
C ALA A 126 -9.97 -28.98 -15.12
N LEU A 127 -9.70 -28.12 -16.10
CA LEU A 127 -8.44 -28.15 -16.85
C LEU A 127 -7.23 -27.84 -15.95
N TYR A 128 -7.34 -26.82 -15.09
CA TYR A 128 -6.29 -26.49 -14.14
C TYR A 128 -6.01 -27.62 -13.16
N GLU A 129 -7.05 -28.22 -12.58
CA GLU A 129 -6.92 -29.35 -11.67
C GLU A 129 -6.29 -30.56 -12.36
N ARG A 130 -6.72 -30.88 -13.59
CA ARG A 130 -6.27 -32.09 -14.29
C ARG A 130 -4.87 -31.99 -14.89
N TYR A 131 -4.46 -30.81 -15.36
CA TYR A 131 -3.22 -30.66 -16.13
C TYR A 131 -2.17 -29.75 -15.49
N TYR A 132 -2.57 -28.70 -14.74
CA TYR A 132 -1.63 -27.77 -14.12
C TYR A 132 -1.21 -28.21 -12.71
N LEU A 133 -2.12 -28.70 -11.86
CA LEU A 133 -1.75 -29.17 -10.52
C LEU A 133 -0.72 -30.33 -10.55
N PRO A 134 -0.80 -31.32 -11.46
CA PRO A 134 0.21 -32.37 -11.55
C PRO A 134 1.62 -31.89 -11.91
N LEU A 135 1.79 -30.64 -12.37
CA LEU A 135 3.11 -30.06 -12.64
C LEU A 135 3.88 -29.75 -11.34
N GLN A 136 3.17 -29.55 -10.21
CA GLN A 136 3.77 -29.27 -8.90
C GLN A 136 4.84 -28.16 -8.99
N ARG A 137 6.08 -28.43 -8.57
CA ARG A 137 7.21 -27.49 -8.61
C ARG A 137 7.64 -27.08 -10.02
N ALA A 138 7.24 -27.79 -11.07
CA ALA A 138 7.50 -27.35 -12.44
C ALA A 138 6.66 -26.11 -12.83
N LEU A 139 5.61 -25.79 -12.05
CA LEU A 139 4.77 -24.60 -12.26
C LEU A 139 5.42 -23.29 -11.80
N LEU A 140 6.47 -23.37 -10.97
CA LEU A 140 7.10 -22.21 -10.32
C LEU A 140 7.39 -21.02 -11.25
N PRO A 141 7.91 -21.20 -12.50
CA PRO A 141 8.19 -20.08 -13.39
C PRO A 141 6.96 -19.24 -13.77
N SER A 142 5.76 -19.82 -13.68
CA SER A 142 4.50 -19.14 -14.00
C SER A 142 3.54 -19.05 -12.81
N LEU A 143 3.97 -19.45 -11.62
CA LEU A 143 3.11 -19.58 -10.44
C LEU A 143 2.39 -18.28 -10.10
N GLN A 144 3.09 -17.14 -10.12
CA GLN A 144 2.48 -15.84 -9.83
C GLN A 144 1.41 -15.48 -10.87
N ALA A 145 1.66 -15.74 -12.15
CA ALA A 145 0.67 -15.49 -13.21
C ALA A 145 -0.54 -16.43 -13.09
N PHE A 146 -0.30 -17.68 -12.69
CA PHE A 146 -1.35 -18.66 -12.45
C PHE A 146 -2.23 -18.27 -11.26
N ILE A 147 -1.63 -17.90 -10.12
CA ILE A 147 -2.35 -17.40 -8.94
C ILE A 147 -3.16 -16.14 -9.31
N THR A 148 -2.55 -15.17 -10.01
CA THR A 148 -3.24 -13.96 -10.48
C THR A 148 -4.49 -14.29 -11.31
N GLY A 149 -4.42 -15.33 -12.16
CA GLY A 149 -5.55 -15.79 -12.96
C GLY A 149 -6.64 -16.51 -12.17
N LEU A 150 -6.29 -17.17 -11.06
CA LEU A 150 -7.23 -17.91 -10.19
C LEU A 150 -7.97 -17.00 -9.20
N LEU A 151 -7.31 -15.96 -8.69
CA LEU A 151 -7.87 -15.08 -7.65
C LEU A 151 -9.25 -14.48 -7.98
N PRO A 152 -9.57 -14.05 -9.21
CA PRO A 152 -10.91 -13.58 -9.56
C PRO A 152 -12.03 -14.59 -9.31
N GLY A 153 -11.73 -15.89 -9.20
CA GLY A 153 -12.71 -16.92 -8.84
C GLY A 153 -13.14 -16.89 -7.37
N LEU A 154 -12.51 -16.09 -6.51
CA LEU A 154 -12.85 -15.91 -5.09
C LEU A 154 -13.74 -14.70 -4.81
N GLU A 155 -14.10 -13.90 -5.84
CA GLU A 155 -14.97 -12.73 -5.63
C GLU A 155 -16.41 -13.14 -5.29
N GLU A 156 -17.03 -12.42 -4.33
CA GLU A 156 -18.36 -12.72 -3.80
C GLU A 156 -19.44 -12.73 -4.90
N GLY A 157 -20.28 -13.77 -4.90
CA GLY A 157 -21.38 -13.95 -5.87
C GLY A 157 -21.12 -14.97 -6.97
N LEU A 158 -19.93 -15.59 -6.98
CA LEU A 158 -19.60 -16.72 -7.84
C LEU A 158 -19.78 -18.02 -7.04
N GLU A 159 -20.77 -18.85 -7.39
CA GLU A 159 -20.98 -20.20 -6.86
C GLU A 159 -19.88 -21.19 -7.33
N VAL A 160 -18.63 -20.74 -7.39
CA VAL A 160 -17.48 -21.51 -7.86
C VAL A 160 -16.63 -21.89 -6.65
N TYR A 161 -17.23 -22.69 -5.76
CA TYR A 161 -16.63 -23.19 -4.51
C TYR A 161 -15.29 -23.93 -4.74
N ASP A 162 -15.01 -24.37 -5.96
CA ASP A 162 -13.82 -25.13 -6.30
C ASP A 162 -12.53 -24.29 -6.34
N THR A 163 -12.61 -22.96 -6.51
CA THR A 163 -11.40 -22.12 -6.66
C THR A 163 -10.58 -22.08 -5.37
N ASP A 164 -11.24 -21.95 -4.22
CA ASP A 164 -10.59 -21.91 -2.91
C ASP A 164 -9.87 -23.23 -2.59
N ALA A 165 -10.57 -24.34 -2.81
CA ALA A 165 -10.01 -25.68 -2.67
C ALA A 165 -8.82 -25.93 -3.62
N LEU A 166 -8.89 -25.41 -4.85
CA LEU A 166 -7.80 -25.52 -5.83
C LEU A 166 -6.56 -24.72 -5.39
N LEU A 167 -6.73 -23.51 -4.85
CA LEU A 167 -5.64 -22.71 -4.30
C LEU A 167 -5.00 -23.38 -3.07
N LEU A 168 -5.80 -23.98 -2.20
CA LEU A 168 -5.30 -24.75 -1.07
C LEU A 168 -4.49 -25.97 -1.53
N LYS A 169 -5.03 -26.78 -2.46
CA LYS A 169 -4.30 -27.91 -3.07
C LYS A 169 -3.00 -27.45 -3.71
N LEU A 170 -3.03 -26.35 -4.46
CA LEU A 170 -1.85 -25.77 -5.10
C LEU A 170 -0.79 -25.40 -4.05
N SER A 171 -1.19 -24.77 -2.95
CA SER A 171 -0.29 -24.37 -1.87
C SER A 171 0.48 -25.56 -1.27
N LEU A 172 -0.17 -26.72 -1.14
CA LEU A 172 0.45 -27.95 -0.65
C LEU A 172 1.43 -28.54 -1.67
N LEU A 173 1.08 -28.51 -2.96
CA LEU A 173 1.88 -29.11 -4.04
C LEU A 173 3.17 -28.33 -4.37
N VAL A 174 3.10 -27.00 -4.38
CA VAL A 174 4.29 -26.15 -4.65
C VAL A 174 5.10 -25.84 -3.39
N GLY A 175 4.48 -26.00 -2.22
CA GLY A 175 5.00 -25.60 -0.92
C GLY A 175 4.38 -24.29 -0.46
N GLN A 176 3.82 -24.28 0.75
CA GLN A 176 3.01 -23.17 1.27
C GLN A 176 3.79 -21.85 1.28
N GLN A 177 5.05 -21.88 1.70
CA GLN A 177 5.89 -20.68 1.75
C GLN A 177 6.13 -20.07 0.35
N VAL A 178 6.33 -20.91 -0.67
CA VAL A 178 6.50 -20.44 -2.05
C VAL A 178 5.19 -19.86 -2.58
N PHE A 179 4.07 -20.53 -2.29
CA PHE A 179 2.74 -20.08 -2.67
C PHE A 179 2.40 -18.69 -2.11
N TYR A 180 2.56 -18.49 -0.79
CA TYR A 180 2.27 -17.19 -0.19
C TYR A 180 3.24 -16.09 -0.65
N GLY A 181 4.50 -16.40 -0.91
CA GLY A 181 5.43 -15.46 -1.54
C GLY A 181 4.93 -14.99 -2.92
N ALA A 182 4.46 -15.93 -3.76
CA ALA A 182 3.87 -15.60 -5.05
C ALA A 182 2.54 -14.83 -4.91
N LEU A 183 1.71 -15.16 -3.91
CA LEU A 183 0.46 -14.45 -3.61
C LEU A 183 0.73 -12.98 -3.24
N TRP A 184 1.70 -12.71 -2.37
CA TRP A 184 2.13 -11.34 -2.04
C TRP A 184 2.70 -10.60 -3.26
N GLY A 185 3.39 -11.31 -4.15
CA GLY A 185 3.81 -10.77 -5.44
C GLY A 185 2.62 -10.34 -6.32
N CYS A 186 1.54 -11.13 -6.35
CA CYS A 186 0.30 -10.76 -7.07
C CYS A 186 -0.32 -9.47 -6.51
N VAL A 187 -0.43 -9.38 -5.17
CA VAL A 187 -0.95 -8.22 -4.44
C VAL A 187 -0.14 -6.95 -4.73
N MET A 188 1.17 -7.08 -4.87
CA MET A 188 2.05 -5.95 -5.21
C MET A 188 1.76 -5.38 -6.60
N VAL A 189 1.67 -6.26 -7.60
CA VAL A 189 1.68 -5.88 -9.02
C VAL A 189 0.30 -5.45 -9.52
N SER A 190 -0.77 -6.12 -9.08
CA SER A 190 -2.11 -5.91 -9.65
C SER A 190 -3.14 -5.49 -8.59
N PRO A 191 -3.69 -4.27 -8.65
CA PRO A 191 -4.74 -3.81 -7.74
C PRO A 191 -6.01 -4.68 -7.80
N MET A 192 -6.37 -5.16 -9.00
CA MET A 192 -7.62 -5.90 -9.23
C MET A 192 -7.68 -7.21 -8.44
N VAL A 193 -6.54 -7.82 -8.12
CA VAL A 193 -6.50 -9.09 -7.38
C VAL A 193 -6.28 -8.92 -5.88
N ARG A 194 -6.10 -7.68 -5.39
CA ARG A 194 -5.84 -7.43 -3.97
C ARG A 194 -7.02 -7.84 -3.09
N LEU A 195 -8.24 -7.57 -3.54
CA LEU A 195 -9.44 -7.96 -2.78
C LEU A 195 -9.55 -9.48 -2.63
N PRO A 196 -9.64 -10.29 -3.70
CA PRO A 196 -9.74 -11.74 -3.55
C PRO A 196 -8.53 -12.35 -2.83
N ALA A 197 -7.31 -11.83 -3.05
CA ALA A 197 -6.14 -12.29 -2.31
C ALA A 197 -6.25 -12.00 -0.80
N SER A 198 -6.72 -10.81 -0.44
CA SER A 198 -6.92 -10.42 0.96
C SER A 198 -7.97 -11.27 1.65
N VAL A 199 -9.05 -11.60 0.95
CA VAL A 199 -10.12 -12.48 1.45
C VAL A 199 -9.52 -13.87 1.72
N PHE A 200 -8.80 -14.44 0.74
CA PHE A 200 -8.15 -15.75 0.89
C PHE A 200 -7.22 -15.80 2.12
N ILE A 201 -6.40 -14.77 2.34
CA ILE A 201 -5.49 -14.72 3.49
C ILE A 201 -6.29 -14.68 4.79
N VAL A 202 -7.33 -13.85 4.88
CA VAL A 202 -8.13 -13.70 6.11
C VAL A 202 -8.98 -14.94 6.40
N THR A 203 -9.45 -15.66 5.38
CA THR A 203 -10.25 -16.89 5.55
C THR A 203 -9.43 -18.08 6.03
N HIS A 204 -8.17 -18.19 5.58
CA HIS A 204 -7.28 -19.31 5.92
C HIS A 204 -6.33 -19.01 7.08
N PHE A 205 -6.39 -17.81 7.63
CA PHE A 205 -5.66 -17.42 8.82
C PHE A 205 -6.40 -17.88 10.09
N ASP A 206 -5.78 -18.78 10.86
CA ASP A 206 -6.30 -19.17 12.18
C ASP A 206 -5.85 -18.19 13.26
N ARG A 207 -6.83 -17.48 13.83
CA ARG A 207 -6.63 -16.46 14.87
C ARG A 207 -6.24 -17.05 16.23
N MET A 208 -6.45 -18.35 16.44
CA MET A 208 -6.24 -19.02 17.72
C MET A 208 -4.84 -19.64 17.82
N VAL A 209 -4.11 -19.73 16.72
CA VAL A 209 -2.80 -20.38 16.64
C VAL A 209 -1.68 -19.35 16.78
N CYS A 210 -0.58 -19.73 17.42
CA CYS A 210 0.59 -18.86 17.57
C CYS A 210 1.25 -18.57 16.21
N LEU A 211 1.71 -17.32 16.03
CA LEU A 211 2.35 -16.83 14.79
C LEU A 211 3.49 -17.72 14.29
N SER A 212 4.30 -18.29 15.20
CA SER A 212 5.43 -19.16 14.86
C SER A 212 5.04 -20.38 14.04
N GLN A 213 3.80 -20.87 14.18
CA GLN A 213 3.29 -22.04 13.45
C GLN A 213 2.74 -21.69 12.06
N GLN A 214 2.51 -20.40 11.78
CA GLN A 214 1.91 -19.91 10.54
C GLN A 214 2.86 -19.01 9.73
N MET A 215 4.13 -18.88 10.14
CA MET A 215 5.13 -18.03 9.47
C MET A 215 5.30 -18.32 7.98
N TYR A 216 4.93 -19.51 7.50
CA TYR A 216 4.94 -19.83 6.07
C TYR A 216 4.09 -18.85 5.23
N MET A 217 3.06 -18.21 5.80
CA MET A 217 2.23 -17.25 5.05
C MET A 217 2.95 -15.92 4.76
N LEU A 218 4.13 -15.67 5.36
CA LEU A 218 5.00 -14.53 5.04
C LEU A 218 5.84 -14.78 3.77
N GLY A 219 5.89 -16.01 3.28
CA GLY A 219 6.81 -16.37 2.20
C GLY A 219 8.28 -16.26 2.62
N TYR A 220 9.18 -16.08 1.65
CA TYR A 220 10.63 -15.97 1.89
C TYR A 220 11.10 -14.52 2.01
N ASP A 221 10.42 -13.58 1.35
CA ASP A 221 10.84 -12.18 1.25
C ASP A 221 9.93 -11.27 2.07
N HIS A 222 10.39 -10.91 3.27
CA HIS A 222 9.68 -10.00 4.17
C HIS A 222 9.53 -8.59 3.58
N HIS A 223 10.48 -8.13 2.75
CA HIS A 223 10.40 -6.80 2.13
C HIS A 223 9.29 -6.75 1.10
N LEU A 224 9.10 -7.82 0.32
CA LEU A 224 7.98 -7.97 -0.60
C LEU A 224 6.65 -7.80 0.15
N VAL A 225 6.48 -8.51 1.27
CA VAL A 225 5.25 -8.48 2.06
C VAL A 225 4.97 -7.09 2.62
N VAL A 226 5.96 -6.43 3.22
CA VAL A 226 5.81 -5.07 3.76
C VAL A 226 5.38 -4.10 2.66
N LYS A 227 5.99 -4.18 1.46
CA LYS A 227 5.64 -3.31 0.34
C LYS A 227 4.24 -3.62 -0.22
N SER A 228 3.87 -4.89 -0.32
CA SER A 228 2.53 -5.31 -0.74
C SER A 228 1.45 -4.83 0.21
N LEU A 229 1.68 -4.93 1.53
CA LEU A 229 0.78 -4.43 2.56
C LEU A 229 0.65 -2.91 2.51
N ALA A 230 1.77 -2.18 2.42
CA ALA A 230 1.76 -0.72 2.34
C ALA A 230 0.96 -0.20 1.13
N LEU A 231 1.12 -0.84 -0.04
CA LEU A 231 0.32 -0.50 -1.23
C LEU A 231 -1.16 -0.85 -1.06
N SER A 232 -1.46 -1.98 -0.41
CA SER A 232 -2.85 -2.44 -0.20
C SER A 232 -3.60 -1.61 0.84
N LEU A 233 -2.90 -1.04 1.84
CA LEU A 233 -3.47 -0.06 2.77
C LEU A 233 -3.83 1.26 2.08
N GLN A 234 -3.19 1.59 0.96
CA GLN A 234 -3.50 2.76 0.15
C GLN A 234 -4.43 2.46 -1.02
N ASP A 235 -5.00 1.25 -1.08
CA ASP A 235 -5.85 0.81 -2.19
C ASP A 235 -7.14 1.64 -2.30
N SER A 236 -7.71 1.79 -3.49
CA SER A 236 -8.98 2.50 -3.69
C SER A 236 -10.15 1.81 -2.99
N ASN A 237 -10.13 0.48 -2.87
CA ASN A 237 -11.19 -0.32 -2.26
C ASN A 237 -11.05 -0.43 -0.73
N VAL A 238 -12.09 -0.03 0.01
CA VAL A 238 -12.14 -0.06 1.48
C VAL A 238 -12.04 -1.48 2.04
N LEU A 239 -12.59 -2.48 1.34
CA LEU A 239 -12.56 -3.88 1.79
C LEU A 239 -11.13 -4.44 1.80
N VAL A 240 -10.31 -4.06 0.82
CA VAL A 240 -8.88 -4.41 0.78
C VAL A 240 -8.19 -3.84 2.02
N GLN A 241 -8.37 -2.54 2.29
CA GLN A 241 -7.78 -1.87 3.46
C GLN A 241 -8.22 -2.54 4.77
N ARG A 242 -9.50 -2.88 4.89
CA ARG A 242 -10.08 -3.56 6.05
C ARG A 242 -9.40 -4.92 6.28
N ASN A 243 -9.32 -5.75 5.24
CA ASN A 243 -8.71 -7.07 5.33
C ASN A 243 -7.21 -6.97 5.64
N MET A 244 -6.51 -6.01 5.05
CA MET A 244 -5.09 -5.76 5.35
C MET A 244 -4.88 -5.30 6.79
N LEU A 245 -5.71 -4.41 7.33
CA LEU A 245 -5.64 -4.01 8.74
C LEU A 245 -5.93 -5.20 9.68
N GLU A 246 -6.78 -6.13 9.26
CA GLU A 246 -7.05 -7.36 9.99
C GLU A 246 -5.84 -8.30 9.98
N VAL A 247 -5.20 -8.47 8.82
CA VAL A 247 -3.92 -9.18 8.71
C VAL A 247 -2.85 -8.50 9.56
N LEU A 248 -2.76 -7.17 9.58
CA LEU A 248 -1.80 -6.45 10.43
C LEU A 248 -2.08 -6.64 11.92
N LEU A 249 -3.36 -6.64 12.30
CA LEU A 249 -3.78 -6.81 13.69
C LEU A 249 -3.32 -8.14 14.28
N TYR A 250 -3.40 -9.23 13.50
CA TYR A 250 -3.15 -10.57 14.01
C TYR A 250 -1.83 -11.20 13.54
N PHE A 251 -1.27 -10.76 12.42
CA PHE A 251 -0.13 -11.42 11.76
C PHE A 251 1.19 -10.66 11.91
N PHE A 252 1.17 -9.36 12.25
CA PHE A 252 2.37 -8.53 12.17
C PHE A 252 2.74 -7.79 13.45
N PRO A 253 3.84 -8.20 14.12
CA PRO A 253 4.55 -7.34 15.07
C PRO A 253 5.42 -6.29 14.33
N PHE A 254 5.00 -5.79 13.17
CA PHE A 254 5.67 -4.74 12.40
C PHE A 254 5.16 -3.34 12.74
N ALA A 255 4.64 -3.13 13.95
CA ALA A 255 4.39 -1.79 14.48
C ALA A 255 5.67 -0.90 14.48
N THR A 256 6.84 -1.51 14.29
CA THR A 256 8.14 -0.85 14.14
C THR A 256 8.49 -0.49 12.68
N CYS A 257 7.73 -0.95 11.69
CA CYS A 257 8.01 -0.67 10.28
C CYS A 257 7.41 0.67 9.85
N LEU A 258 8.30 1.65 9.63
CA LEU A 258 7.94 3.03 9.33
C LEU A 258 7.04 3.20 8.10
N SER A 259 7.32 2.49 7.00
CA SER A 259 6.54 2.57 5.76
C SER A 259 5.12 2.04 5.93
N LEU A 260 4.97 0.98 6.72
CA LEU A 260 3.68 0.37 7.01
C LEU A 260 2.83 1.26 7.92
N VAL A 261 3.43 1.82 8.98
CA VAL A 261 2.74 2.77 9.88
C VAL A 261 2.32 4.02 9.11
N SER A 262 3.19 4.55 8.25
CA SER A 262 2.85 5.68 7.37
C SER A 262 1.65 5.37 6.47
N ALA A 263 1.68 4.24 5.75
CA ALA A 263 0.58 3.81 4.90
C ALA A 263 -0.72 3.58 5.68
N ALA A 264 -0.64 3.02 6.88
CA ALA A 264 -1.78 2.75 7.73
C ALA A 264 -2.40 4.05 8.28
N LEU A 265 -1.59 5.04 8.68
CA LEU A 265 -2.08 6.35 9.12
C LEU A 265 -2.84 7.09 8.02
N LEU A 266 -2.48 6.91 6.75
CA LEU A 266 -3.22 7.50 5.63
C LEU A 266 -4.66 6.96 5.51
N THR A 267 -4.97 5.78 6.06
CA THR A 267 -6.34 5.22 6.04
C THR A 267 -7.32 6.06 6.87
N LEU A 268 -6.85 6.79 7.88
CA LEU A 268 -7.66 7.67 8.73
C LEU A 268 -8.37 8.77 7.94
N LEU A 269 -7.78 9.19 6.81
CA LEU A 269 -8.34 10.22 5.95
C LEU A 269 -9.68 9.82 5.33
N ARG A 270 -10.00 8.52 5.26
CA ARG A 270 -11.29 8.03 4.74
C ARG A 270 -12.45 8.21 5.70
N ARG A 271 -12.19 8.44 6.99
CA ARG A 271 -13.22 8.56 8.04
C ARG A 271 -14.14 7.32 8.16
N ASP A 272 -13.64 6.15 7.81
CA ASP A 272 -14.38 4.89 7.96
C ASP A 272 -14.21 4.32 9.37
N MET A 273 -15.31 4.17 10.10
CA MET A 273 -15.27 3.71 11.50
C MET A 273 -14.72 2.28 11.65
N SER A 274 -14.92 1.41 10.65
CA SER A 274 -14.46 0.02 10.69
C SER A 274 -12.95 -0.08 10.49
N LEU A 275 -12.37 0.79 9.64
CA LEU A 275 -10.93 0.93 9.46
C LEU A 275 -10.31 1.55 10.72
N ASN A 276 -10.88 2.66 11.20
CA ASN A 276 -10.38 3.37 12.37
C ASN A 276 -10.31 2.45 13.60
N ARG A 277 -11.36 1.66 13.86
CA ARG A 277 -11.36 0.69 14.97
C ARG A 277 -10.22 -0.33 14.88
N ARG A 278 -9.96 -0.89 13.70
CA ARG A 278 -8.87 -1.86 13.48
C ARG A 278 -7.50 -1.22 13.58
N LEU A 279 -7.34 -0.04 12.96
CA LEU A 279 -6.08 0.71 13.01
C LEU A 279 -5.73 1.09 14.45
N TYR A 280 -6.67 1.62 15.23
CA TYR A 280 -6.41 1.94 16.63
C TYR A 280 -6.12 0.69 17.45
N ALA A 281 -6.83 -0.41 17.21
CA ALA A 281 -6.52 -1.67 17.89
C ALA A 281 -5.09 -2.16 17.59
N TRP A 282 -4.63 -1.98 16.35
CA TRP A 282 -3.27 -2.32 15.93
C TRP A 282 -2.21 -1.36 16.50
N LEU A 283 -2.42 -0.05 16.37
CA LEU A 283 -1.49 1.00 16.82
C LEU A 283 -1.34 1.06 18.35
N LEU A 284 -2.43 0.86 19.08
CA LEU A 284 -2.46 0.89 20.55
C LEU A 284 -2.23 -0.50 21.16
N ILE A 285 -1.96 -1.52 20.34
CA ILE A 285 -1.76 -2.92 20.76
C ILE A 285 -2.93 -3.38 21.66
N LYS A 286 -4.15 -2.86 21.43
CA LYS A 286 -5.40 -3.43 21.99
C LYS A 286 -5.87 -4.64 21.18
N GLY A 287 -5.19 -4.91 20.07
CA GLY A 287 -5.32 -6.08 19.20
C GLY A 287 -4.66 -7.34 19.76
N GLY A 288 -5.04 -7.71 20.98
CA GLY A 288 -4.71 -8.97 21.64
C GLY A 288 -5.48 -8.95 22.96
N MET A 289 -6.16 -10.00 23.41
CA MET A 289 -5.55 -11.32 23.54
C MET A 289 -4.04 -11.21 23.78
N VAL A 290 -3.63 -10.30 24.68
CA VAL A 290 -2.65 -10.68 25.69
C VAL A 290 -3.40 -11.72 26.53
N ALA A 291 -3.46 -12.96 26.05
CA ALA A 291 -3.31 -14.03 27.01
C ALA A 291 -1.98 -13.68 27.70
N PRO A 292 -1.97 -13.40 29.01
CA PRO A 292 -0.71 -13.33 29.71
C PRO A 292 0.00 -14.62 29.35
N HIS A 293 1.20 -14.55 28.78
CA HIS A 293 1.97 -15.76 28.53
C HIS A 293 2.11 -16.41 29.93
N PRO A 294 1.50 -17.56 30.23
CA PRO A 294 1.29 -17.98 31.62
C PRO A 294 2.59 -18.38 32.36
N VAL A 295 3.76 -18.13 31.76
CA VAL A 295 5.02 -18.78 32.13
C VAL A 295 6.23 -17.83 32.12
N LEU A 296 6.12 -16.57 31.68
CA LEU A 296 7.34 -15.74 31.41
C LEU A 296 7.44 -14.37 32.09
N SER A 297 6.54 -14.00 33.00
CA SER A 297 6.66 -12.69 33.67
C SER A 297 6.29 -12.77 35.14
N THR A 298 7.26 -13.23 35.94
CA THR A 298 7.13 -13.37 37.39
C THR A 298 7.48 -12.08 38.15
N THR A 299 7.98 -11.03 37.48
CA THR A 299 8.38 -9.77 38.14
C THR A 299 7.83 -8.50 37.46
N ILE A 300 7.53 -7.48 38.27
CA ILE A 300 6.98 -6.18 37.87
C ILE A 300 7.96 -5.39 36.97
N GLU A 301 9.26 -5.60 37.15
CA GLU A 301 10.34 -4.96 36.37
C GLU A 301 10.46 -5.52 34.94
N GLU A 302 10.24 -6.81 34.73
CA GLU A 302 10.20 -7.43 33.40
C GLU A 302 8.97 -6.98 32.61
N HIS A 303 7.82 -6.83 33.28
CA HIS A 303 6.60 -6.26 32.69
C HIS A 303 6.76 -4.80 32.27
N THR A 304 7.39 -3.96 33.11
CA THR A 304 7.64 -2.55 32.77
C THR A 304 8.69 -2.41 31.68
N THR A 305 9.71 -3.26 31.64
CA THR A 305 10.73 -3.27 30.58
C THR A 305 10.16 -3.78 29.26
N PHE A 306 9.29 -4.79 29.28
CA PHE A 306 8.55 -5.27 28.11
C PHE A 306 7.57 -4.20 27.60
N TYR A 307 6.81 -3.56 28.49
CA TYR A 307 5.89 -2.47 28.15
C TYR A 307 6.66 -1.25 27.59
N PHE A 308 7.74 -0.83 28.25
CA PHE A 308 8.55 0.28 27.77
C PHE A 308 9.17 -0.04 26.40
N ASN A 309 9.79 -1.20 26.21
CA ASN A 309 10.41 -1.54 24.93
C ASN A 309 9.43 -1.80 23.77
N THR A 310 8.23 -2.30 24.08
CA THR A 310 7.20 -2.64 23.08
C THR A 310 6.43 -1.39 22.64
N TYR A 311 6.10 -0.50 23.58
CA TYR A 311 5.27 0.66 23.30
C TYR A 311 6.10 1.93 22.97
N SER A 312 7.25 2.16 23.61
CA SER A 312 8.09 3.36 23.30
C SER A 312 8.61 3.37 21.86
N LYS A 313 9.04 2.22 21.34
CA LYS A 313 9.48 2.08 19.94
C LYS A 313 8.32 2.32 18.97
N THR A 314 7.12 1.89 19.33
CA THR A 314 5.91 2.08 18.53
C THR A 314 5.54 3.57 18.46
N TYR A 315 5.59 4.30 19.58
CA TYR A 315 5.36 5.76 19.59
C TYR A 315 6.41 6.54 18.80
N LEU A 316 7.69 6.14 18.87
CA LEU A 316 8.76 6.76 18.09
C LEU A 316 8.56 6.51 16.58
N VAL A 317 8.19 5.29 16.18
CA VAL A 317 7.91 4.98 14.78
C VAL A 317 6.66 5.70 14.29
N GLN A 318 5.61 5.83 15.11
CA GLN A 318 4.44 6.65 14.79
C GLN A 318 4.82 8.12 14.58
N SER A 319 5.62 8.69 15.49
CA SER A 319 6.09 10.07 15.35
C SER A 319 6.93 10.26 14.08
N GLN A 320 7.83 9.32 13.78
CA GLN A 320 8.65 9.37 12.57
C GLN A 320 7.82 9.16 11.30
N ALA A 321 6.77 8.33 11.34
CA ALA A 321 5.85 8.12 10.22
C ALA A 321 5.07 9.41 9.92
N LEU A 322 4.56 10.07 10.97
CA LEU A 322 3.94 11.38 10.87
C LEU A 322 4.92 12.42 10.32
N ILE A 323 6.17 12.44 10.80
CA ILE A 323 7.22 13.34 10.28
C ILE A 323 7.49 13.07 8.80
N ASN A 324 7.50 11.81 8.34
CA ASN A 324 7.66 11.49 6.92
C ASN A 324 6.48 11.98 6.08
N ILE A 325 5.24 11.82 6.58
CA ILE A 325 4.02 12.35 5.93
C ILE A 325 4.06 13.88 5.87
N ILE A 326 4.47 14.53 6.97
CA ILE A 326 4.64 15.98 7.09
C ILE A 326 5.72 16.49 6.12
N LYS A 327 6.82 15.77 5.94
CA LYS A 327 7.90 16.16 5.02
C LYS A 327 7.61 15.83 3.56
N GLN A 328 6.47 15.21 3.25
CA GLN A 328 6.07 14.79 1.89
C GLN A 328 7.16 13.98 1.13
N LYS A 329 8.00 13.22 1.84
CA LYS A 329 9.17 12.54 1.24
C LYS A 329 8.83 11.53 0.13
N ASP A 330 7.58 11.04 0.11
CA ASP A 330 7.12 9.97 -0.78
C ASP A 330 6.10 10.44 -1.84
N MET A 331 5.83 11.76 -1.96
CA MET A 331 4.83 12.30 -2.89
C MET A 331 5.47 13.21 -3.94
N GLU A 332 5.18 12.98 -5.23
CA GLU A 332 5.48 13.94 -6.29
C GLU A 332 4.68 15.22 -6.03
N SER A 333 5.40 16.31 -5.77
CA SER A 333 4.84 17.59 -5.37
C SER A 333 4.19 18.31 -6.57
N ASP A 334 2.92 18.02 -6.83
CA ASP A 334 2.06 18.89 -7.64
C ASP A 334 1.53 20.03 -6.74
N PRO A 335 2.03 21.27 -6.87
CA PRO A 335 1.60 22.41 -6.05
C PRO A 335 0.12 22.78 -6.25
N GLU A 336 -0.52 22.29 -7.31
CA GLU A 336 -1.95 22.48 -7.57
C GLU A 336 -2.85 21.62 -6.66
N LYS A 337 -2.32 20.54 -6.06
CA LYS A 337 -3.09 19.64 -5.19
C LYS A 337 -2.91 19.99 -3.72
N VAL A 338 -3.55 21.10 -3.28
CA VAL A 338 -3.64 21.54 -1.86
C VAL A 338 -3.97 20.39 -0.91
N VAL A 339 -4.78 19.43 -1.38
CA VAL A 339 -5.18 18.23 -0.64
C VAL A 339 -4.00 17.50 -0.03
N GLY A 340 -2.83 17.43 -0.68
CA GLY A 340 -1.61 16.80 -0.15
C GLY A 340 -1.14 17.48 1.14
N TYR A 341 -1.08 18.81 1.15
CA TYR A 341 -0.69 19.64 2.29
C TYR A 341 -1.69 19.57 3.46
N LEU A 342 -2.95 19.24 3.20
CA LEU A 342 -3.98 19.12 4.25
C LEU A 342 -3.93 17.77 4.99
N ARG A 343 -3.33 16.73 4.39
CA ARG A 343 -3.32 15.36 4.95
C ARG A 343 -2.71 15.28 6.34
N PRO A 344 -1.52 15.86 6.61
CA PRO A 344 -0.88 15.71 7.92
C PRO A 344 -1.73 16.29 9.05
N PHE A 345 -2.30 17.48 8.85
CA PHE A 345 -3.18 18.12 9.83
C PHE A 345 -4.44 17.30 10.10
N ARG A 346 -5.07 16.74 9.05
CA ARG A 346 -6.28 15.91 9.19
C ARG A 346 -6.03 14.59 9.91
N ILE A 347 -4.88 13.97 9.67
CA ILE A 347 -4.46 12.75 10.38
C ILE A 347 -4.25 13.07 11.86
N LEU A 348 -3.53 14.15 12.19
CA LEU A 348 -3.32 14.56 13.57
C LEU A 348 -4.65 14.86 14.28
N MET A 349 -5.58 15.58 13.65
CA MET A 349 -6.91 15.80 14.21
C MET A 349 -7.60 14.49 14.60
N SER A 350 -7.59 13.49 13.71
CA SER A 350 -8.21 12.18 13.98
C SER A 350 -7.50 11.35 15.06
N LEU A 351 -6.25 11.66 15.39
CA LEU A 351 -5.48 10.96 16.40
C LEU A 351 -5.68 11.59 17.80
N LEU A 352 -5.89 12.90 17.87
CA LEU A 352 -6.01 13.65 19.14
C LEU A 352 -7.20 13.23 20.00
N ASP A 353 -8.25 12.67 19.40
CA ASP A 353 -9.43 12.16 20.10
C ASP A 353 -9.15 10.92 20.99
N LYS A 354 -7.89 10.46 21.10
CA LYS A 354 -7.50 9.24 21.84
C LYS A 354 -6.51 9.54 22.97
N SER A 355 -6.75 8.92 24.12
CA SER A 355 -6.18 9.22 25.45
C SER A 355 -4.66 9.00 25.63
N GLU A 356 -3.93 8.55 24.62
CA GLU A 356 -2.51 8.13 24.74
C GLU A 356 -1.54 8.96 23.85
N MET A 357 -2.03 10.02 23.19
CA MET A 357 -1.31 10.80 22.18
C MET A 357 -0.46 12.03 22.60
N PRO A 358 -0.50 12.56 23.84
CA PRO A 358 0.33 13.74 24.20
C PRO A 358 1.84 13.56 23.97
N ILE A 359 2.36 12.33 24.06
CA ILE A 359 3.80 12.02 23.86
C ILE A 359 4.17 12.01 22.37
N VAL A 360 3.30 11.48 21.50
CA VAL A 360 3.55 11.51 20.04
C VAL A 360 3.46 12.94 19.54
N LEU A 361 2.50 13.71 20.07
CA LEU A 361 2.30 15.09 19.70
C LEU A 361 3.51 15.98 20.07
N SER A 362 4.08 15.85 21.28
CA SER A 362 5.25 16.65 21.69
C SER A 362 6.48 16.43 20.80
N ASN A 363 6.61 15.25 20.22
CA ASN A 363 7.71 14.89 19.31
C ASN A 363 7.48 15.39 17.87
N VAL A 364 6.22 15.59 17.46
CA VAL A 364 5.85 15.95 16.08
C VAL A 364 5.55 17.44 15.94
N LEU A 365 5.16 18.13 17.02
CA LEU A 365 4.61 19.49 16.96
C LEU A 365 5.57 20.51 16.33
N LEU A 366 6.86 20.46 16.65
CA LEU A 366 7.84 21.37 16.05
C LEU A 366 7.98 21.15 14.53
N GLU A 367 8.03 19.89 14.10
CA GLU A 367 8.07 19.54 12.68
C GLU A 367 6.77 19.92 11.95
N LEU A 368 5.63 19.83 12.63
CA LEU A 368 4.35 20.29 12.13
C LEU A 368 4.35 21.81 11.91
N VAL A 369 4.87 22.59 12.85
CA VAL A 369 4.98 24.06 12.74
C VAL A 369 5.95 24.44 11.61
N ARG A 370 7.09 23.74 11.49
CA ARG A 370 8.03 23.92 10.37
C ARG A 370 7.39 23.65 9.03
N ALA A 371 6.62 22.57 8.91
CA ALA A 371 5.91 22.23 7.69
C ALA A 371 4.76 23.20 7.40
N PHE A 372 4.02 23.66 8.42
CA PHE A 372 3.01 24.69 8.23
C PHE A 372 3.63 25.97 7.65
N TYR A 373 4.79 26.40 8.18
CA TYR A 373 5.55 27.50 7.63
C TYR A 373 6.02 27.25 6.18
N SER A 374 6.57 26.06 5.88
CA SER A 374 7.05 25.74 4.53
C SER A 374 5.91 25.64 3.52
N TYR A 375 4.78 25.01 3.87
CA TYR A 375 3.62 24.86 3.01
C TYR A 375 3.02 26.22 2.64
N CYS A 376 2.87 27.13 3.60
CA CYS A 376 2.40 28.48 3.32
C CYS A 376 3.38 29.27 2.42
N ARG A 377 4.69 29.01 2.52
CA ARG A 377 5.71 29.61 1.65
C ARG A 377 5.70 29.05 0.24
N GLU A 378 5.57 27.73 0.09
CA GLU A 378 5.51 27.07 -1.22
C GLU A 378 4.33 27.56 -2.07
N MET A 379 3.19 27.88 -1.43
CA MET A 379 2.03 28.47 -2.10
C MET A 379 2.29 29.87 -2.69
N LEU A 380 3.37 30.55 -2.30
CA LEU A 380 3.80 31.85 -2.86
C LEU A 380 4.76 31.72 -4.06
N GLY A 381 5.26 30.52 -4.38
CA GLY A 381 6.23 30.28 -5.46
C GLY A 381 7.71 30.47 -5.07
N GLU A 382 8.61 30.15 -6.01
CA GLU A 382 10.06 30.03 -5.79
C GLU A 382 10.77 31.32 -5.31
N GLU A 383 10.22 32.49 -5.61
CA GLU A 383 10.80 33.79 -5.20
C GLU A 383 10.85 33.99 -3.68
N ALA A 384 9.97 33.33 -2.92
CA ALA A 384 9.96 33.40 -1.46
C ALA A 384 11.00 32.47 -0.80
N ILE A 385 11.49 31.44 -1.49
CA ILE A 385 12.33 30.36 -0.93
C ILE A 385 13.72 30.87 -0.56
N ASN A 386 14.27 31.81 -1.34
CA ASN A 386 15.63 32.33 -1.19
C ASN A 386 15.79 33.42 -0.10
N SER A 387 14.69 33.96 0.42
CA SER A 387 14.72 34.95 1.50
C SER A 387 14.70 34.28 2.88
N SER A 388 15.59 34.69 3.79
CA SER A 388 15.75 34.12 5.14
C SER A 388 14.63 34.51 6.12
N GLY A 389 13.47 34.95 5.63
CA GLY A 389 12.29 35.30 6.43
C GLY A 389 11.16 35.86 5.57
N LEU A 390 9.92 35.72 6.06
CA LEU A 390 8.75 36.31 5.41
C LEU A 390 8.64 37.80 5.74
N SER A 391 8.59 38.66 4.72
CA SER A 391 8.27 40.09 4.91
C SER A 391 6.78 40.31 5.15
N GLY A 392 6.39 41.44 5.77
CA GLY A 392 4.98 41.77 6.02
C GLY A 392 4.10 41.75 4.75
N ASN A 393 4.66 42.13 3.60
CA ASN A 393 3.97 42.08 2.31
C ASN A 393 3.76 40.65 1.79
N GLN A 394 4.69 39.72 2.06
CA GLN A 394 4.52 38.31 1.71
C GLN A 394 3.48 37.65 2.62
N LEU A 395 3.41 38.04 3.89
CA LEU A 395 2.40 37.56 4.84
C LEU A 395 0.97 37.94 4.44
N ALA A 396 0.77 39.18 3.96
CA ALA A 396 -0.52 39.61 3.42
C ALA A 396 -0.93 38.78 2.19
N LYS A 397 0.01 38.53 1.26
CA LYS A 397 -0.20 37.67 0.10
C LYS A 397 -0.56 36.22 0.46
N ILE A 398 -0.01 35.68 1.56
CA ILE A 398 -0.37 34.34 2.07
C ILE A 398 -1.85 34.31 2.49
N LYS A 399 -2.33 35.35 3.18
CA LYS A 399 -3.73 35.41 3.64
C LYS A 399 -4.72 35.55 2.48
N GLU A 400 -4.33 36.21 1.40
CA GLU A 400 -5.15 36.40 0.19
C GLU A 400 -5.18 35.15 -0.72
N ASN A 401 -4.15 34.31 -0.67
CA ASN A 401 -4.09 33.09 -1.47
C ASN A 401 -5.11 32.04 -0.97
N LYS A 402 -6.00 31.59 -1.87
CA LYS A 402 -7.05 30.62 -1.58
C LYS A 402 -6.51 29.31 -0.99
N ASN A 403 -5.44 28.76 -1.56
CA ASN A 403 -4.85 27.49 -1.16
C ASN A 403 -4.19 27.60 0.22
N ALA A 404 -3.45 28.68 0.46
CA ALA A 404 -2.86 28.95 1.77
C ALA A 404 -3.94 29.21 2.83
N SER A 405 -5.02 29.89 2.49
CA SER A 405 -6.17 30.09 3.39
C SER A 405 -6.80 28.76 3.83
N GLU A 406 -6.92 27.77 2.95
CA GLU A 406 -7.40 26.43 3.31
C GLU A 406 -6.45 25.69 4.28
N ILE A 407 -5.14 25.83 4.08
CA ILE A 407 -4.13 25.28 5.00
C ILE A 407 -4.23 25.95 6.38
N ILE A 408 -4.32 27.28 6.42
CA ILE A 408 -4.46 28.05 7.67
C ILE A 408 -5.73 27.64 8.42
N LYS A 409 -6.88 27.54 7.72
CA LYS A 409 -8.14 27.09 8.32
C LYS A 409 -8.01 25.69 8.91
N THR A 410 -7.37 24.77 8.19
CA THR A 410 -7.19 23.38 8.65
C THR A 410 -6.25 23.30 9.86
N MET A 411 -5.18 24.11 9.88
CA MET A 411 -4.28 24.22 11.04
C MET A 411 -5.00 24.82 12.24
N ASN A 412 -5.83 25.86 12.07
CA ASN A 412 -6.61 26.44 13.16
C ASN A 412 -7.61 25.44 13.75
N MET A 413 -8.25 24.61 12.92
CA MET A 413 -9.11 23.52 13.38
C MET A 413 -8.32 22.51 14.23
N LEU A 414 -7.10 22.16 13.80
CA LEU A 414 -6.22 21.30 14.58
C LEU A 414 -5.83 21.94 15.92
N ILE A 415 -5.44 23.21 15.92
CA ILE A 415 -5.09 23.96 17.14
C ILE A 415 -6.27 24.06 18.10
N SER A 416 -7.51 24.15 17.59
CA SER A 416 -8.73 24.17 18.42
C SER A 416 -9.10 22.79 18.96
N THR A 417 -8.74 21.73 18.23
CA THR A 417 -8.92 20.32 18.67
C THR A 417 -7.87 19.95 19.71
N MET A 418 -6.65 20.46 19.54
CA MET A 418 -5.64 20.52 20.59
C MET A 418 -6.10 21.54 21.64
N ASN A 419 -5.71 21.40 22.90
CA ASN A 419 -5.83 22.55 23.80
C ASN A 419 -4.89 23.64 23.24
N SER A 420 -5.41 24.83 22.92
CA SER A 420 -4.66 25.89 22.24
C SER A 420 -3.44 26.36 23.05
N GLU A 421 -3.50 26.20 24.37
CA GLU A 421 -2.43 26.40 25.35
C GLU A 421 -1.19 25.56 25.04
N TYR A 422 -1.40 24.29 24.64
CA TYR A 422 -0.34 23.32 24.43
C TYR A 422 0.65 23.74 23.34
N LEU A 423 0.17 24.41 22.28
CA LEU A 423 1.03 24.90 21.21
C LEU A 423 1.99 25.97 21.72
N TRP A 424 1.46 26.97 22.43
CA TRP A 424 2.23 28.11 22.90
C TRP A 424 3.21 27.72 24.00
N GLU A 425 2.79 26.85 24.92
CA GLU A 425 3.68 26.31 25.95
C GLU A 425 4.84 25.52 25.31
N HIS A 426 4.55 24.65 24.34
CA HIS A 426 5.60 23.88 23.66
C HIS A 426 6.58 24.79 22.89
N MET A 427 6.09 25.79 22.16
CA MET A 427 6.96 26.72 21.43
C MET A 427 7.84 27.53 22.39
N THR A 428 7.30 27.90 23.55
CA THR A 428 8.03 28.60 24.62
C THR A 428 9.14 27.72 25.20
N GLN A 429 8.82 26.47 25.58
CA GLN A 429 9.80 25.51 26.09
C GLN A 429 10.90 25.24 25.06
N ARG A 430 10.54 25.06 23.78
CA ARG A 430 11.51 24.86 22.70
C ARG A 430 12.42 26.07 22.52
N PHE A 431 11.88 27.28 22.57
CA PHE A 431 12.69 28.51 22.53
C PHE A 431 13.72 28.55 23.67
N CYS A 432 13.32 28.21 24.90
CA CYS A 432 14.22 28.19 26.04
C CYS A 432 15.34 27.13 25.92
N THR A 433 15.06 25.99 25.28
CA THR A 433 16.04 24.89 25.11
C THR A 433 16.92 25.03 23.86
N ALA A 434 16.50 25.78 22.86
CA ALA A 434 17.13 25.84 21.54
C ALA A 434 18.22 26.91 21.44
N LEU A 435 19.34 26.77 22.19
CA LEU A 435 20.44 27.75 22.16
C LEU A 435 21.14 27.86 20.79
N SER A 436 21.10 26.84 19.95
CA SER A 436 21.78 26.80 18.64
C SER A 436 20.87 27.14 17.44
N SER A 437 19.55 27.22 17.62
CA SER A 437 18.57 27.49 16.55
C SER A 437 17.54 28.55 16.95
N VAL A 438 17.94 29.52 17.77
CA VAL A 438 17.09 30.58 18.31
C VAL A 438 16.43 31.39 17.17
N THR A 439 17.18 31.68 16.11
CA THR A 439 16.70 32.41 14.93
C THR A 439 15.51 31.74 14.25
N GLU A 440 15.59 30.43 14.03
CA GLU A 440 14.48 29.64 13.46
C GLU A 440 13.25 29.72 14.36
N MET A 441 13.42 29.49 15.66
CA MET A 441 12.31 29.53 16.63
C MET A 441 11.63 30.91 16.66
N CYS A 442 12.40 31.99 16.64
CA CYS A 442 11.87 33.36 16.54
C CYS A 442 11.02 33.56 15.29
N GLN A 443 11.47 33.06 14.13
CA GLN A 443 10.73 33.17 12.87
C GLN A 443 9.42 32.41 12.93
N LEU A 444 9.44 31.18 13.44
CA LEU A 444 8.23 30.36 13.59
C LEU A 444 7.23 31.02 14.56
N ILE A 445 7.69 31.54 15.70
CA ILE A 445 6.83 32.25 16.66
C ILE A 445 6.18 33.50 16.03
N ILE A 446 6.97 34.34 15.35
CA ILE A 446 6.46 35.53 14.66
C ILE A 446 5.42 35.14 13.60
N PHE A 447 5.71 34.11 12.80
CA PHE A 447 4.80 33.60 11.78
C PHE A 447 3.47 33.12 12.38
N LEU A 448 3.52 32.31 13.45
CA LEU A 448 2.32 31.82 14.13
C LEU A 448 1.45 32.97 14.64
N LEU A 449 2.05 33.98 15.29
CA LEU A 449 1.34 35.15 15.83
C LEU A 449 0.65 36.01 14.77
N ASP A 450 1.13 35.98 13.53
CA ASP A 450 0.59 36.78 12.44
C ASP A 450 -0.44 36.04 11.60
N ILE A 451 -0.29 34.73 11.43
CA ILE A 451 -1.15 33.90 10.58
C ILE A 451 -2.34 33.31 11.35
N ILE A 452 -2.14 32.91 12.61
CA ILE A 452 -3.23 32.35 13.43
C ILE A 452 -4.13 33.52 13.89
N PRO A 453 -5.45 33.44 13.68
CA PRO A 453 -6.40 34.42 14.18
C PRO A 453 -6.56 34.26 15.71
N LEU A 454 -5.73 34.98 16.46
CA LEU A 454 -5.72 34.97 17.92
C LEU A 454 -7.01 35.56 18.54
N GLU A 455 -7.77 36.33 17.76
CA GLU A 455 -9.08 36.90 18.16
C GLU A 455 -10.10 35.83 18.57
N LEU A 456 -9.92 34.59 18.10
CA LEU A 456 -10.77 33.46 18.47
C LEU A 456 -10.40 32.84 19.83
N HIS A 457 -9.32 33.31 20.47
CA HIS A 457 -8.77 32.74 21.70
C HIS A 457 -8.31 33.84 22.68
N ALA A 458 -9.28 34.51 23.32
CA ALA A 458 -9.02 35.62 24.24
C ALA A 458 -8.08 35.24 25.42
N ASP A 459 -8.15 33.99 25.88
CA ASP A 459 -7.29 33.48 26.97
C ASP A 459 -5.81 33.46 26.57
N ILE A 460 -5.51 33.19 25.29
CA ILE A 460 -4.14 33.21 24.76
C ILE A 460 -3.55 34.62 24.87
N GLN A 461 -4.33 35.63 24.47
CA GLN A 461 -3.87 37.03 24.44
C GLN A 461 -3.74 37.65 25.83
N SER A 462 -4.54 37.21 26.80
CA SER A 462 -4.62 37.79 28.14
C SER A 462 -3.78 37.06 29.18
N GLN A 463 -3.57 35.74 29.05
CA GLN A 463 -2.86 34.93 30.06
C GLN A 463 -1.56 34.32 29.53
N PHE A 464 -1.60 33.65 28.36
CA PHE A 464 -0.46 32.86 27.88
C PHE A 464 0.64 33.67 27.20
N LEU A 465 0.30 34.65 26.36
CA LEU A 465 1.30 35.51 25.72
C LEU A 465 2.12 36.34 26.72
N PRO A 466 1.54 36.90 27.80
CA PRO A 466 2.31 37.53 28.88
C PRO A 466 3.30 36.56 29.55
N GLU A 467 2.87 35.33 29.85
CA GLU A 467 3.74 34.32 30.45
C GLU A 467 4.88 33.89 29.51
N MET A 468 4.56 33.68 28.23
CA MET A 468 5.53 33.41 27.16
C MET A 468 6.56 34.54 27.06
N LEU A 469 6.12 35.80 27.07
CA LEU A 469 7.05 36.94 27.05
C LEU A 469 8.00 36.91 28.26
N GLY A 470 7.44 36.69 29.46
CA GLY A 470 8.23 36.63 30.70
C GLY A 470 9.23 35.49 30.73
N THR A 471 8.89 34.32 30.21
CA THR A 471 9.79 33.15 30.11
C THR A 471 10.86 33.34 29.04
N MET A 472 10.51 33.86 27.86
CA MET A 472 11.46 34.18 26.79
C MET A 472 12.51 35.21 27.24
N LEU A 473 12.09 36.29 27.90
CA LEU A 473 13.01 37.31 28.42
C LEU A 473 13.92 36.77 29.52
N ARG A 474 13.41 35.92 30.41
CA ARG A 474 14.23 35.23 31.43
C ARG A 474 15.28 34.33 30.79
N ALA A 475 14.89 33.54 29.78
CA ALA A 475 15.81 32.66 29.05
C ALA A 475 16.87 33.44 28.25
N LEU A 476 16.51 34.58 27.66
CA LEU A 476 17.46 35.49 27.02
C LEU A 476 18.46 36.06 28.03
N HIS A 477 17.97 36.53 29.18
CA HIS A 477 18.81 37.09 30.23
C HIS A 477 19.80 36.06 30.79
N SER A 478 19.35 34.82 31.04
CA SER A 478 20.22 33.76 31.56
C SER A 478 21.30 33.29 30.57
N ASN A 479 21.06 33.42 29.26
CA ASN A 479 21.95 32.92 28.22
C ASN A 479 22.65 34.03 27.42
N ILE A 480 22.55 35.29 27.86
CA ILE A 480 23.03 36.47 27.11
C ILE A 480 24.53 36.44 26.81
N SER A 481 25.31 35.75 27.64
CA SER A 481 26.75 35.57 27.48
C SER A 481 27.15 34.50 26.47
N SER A 482 26.22 33.59 26.11
CA SER A 482 26.46 32.45 25.22
C SER A 482 25.88 32.58 23.81
N VAL A 483 25.04 33.61 23.57
CA VAL A 483 24.24 33.77 22.36
C VAL A 483 24.79 34.91 21.49
N SER A 484 24.75 34.77 20.16
CA SER A 484 25.29 35.78 19.25
C SER A 484 24.45 37.07 19.22
N LEU A 485 25.05 38.20 18.85
CA LEU A 485 24.34 39.49 18.72
C LEU A 485 23.14 39.41 17.74
N GLN A 486 23.27 38.61 16.69
CA GLN A 486 22.20 38.38 15.71
C GLN A 486 21.01 37.63 16.33
N ASP A 487 21.29 36.61 17.12
CA ASP A 487 20.26 35.82 17.81
C ASP A 487 19.54 36.64 18.88
N VAL A 488 20.28 37.47 19.65
CA VAL A 488 19.68 38.41 20.61
C VAL A 488 18.75 39.40 19.90
N THR A 489 19.19 39.96 18.77
CA THR A 489 18.38 40.90 17.99
C THR A 489 17.09 40.26 17.49
N GLN A 490 17.15 39.04 16.97
CA GLN A 490 15.96 38.33 16.48
C GLN A 490 15.02 37.92 17.62
N SER A 491 15.59 37.55 18.77
CA SER A 491 14.81 37.20 19.95
C SER A 491 14.07 38.39 20.53
N LEU A 492 14.71 39.57 20.58
CA LEU A 492 14.05 40.81 20.98
C LEU A 492 12.94 41.21 20.00
N ARG A 493 13.13 40.99 18.68
CA ARG A 493 12.06 41.20 17.69
C ARG A 493 10.88 40.26 17.93
N ALA A 494 11.12 38.99 18.23
CA ALA A 494 10.06 38.05 18.57
C ALA A 494 9.33 38.45 19.86
N CYS A 495 10.06 38.85 20.91
CA CYS A 495 9.48 39.35 22.16
C CYS A 495 8.62 40.61 21.94
N PHE A 496 9.11 41.56 21.12
CA PHE A 496 8.34 42.74 20.75
C PHE A 496 7.06 42.38 19.99
N LYS A 497 7.14 41.38 19.11
CA LYS A 497 5.96 40.87 18.39
C LYS A 497 4.94 40.24 19.33
N VAL A 498 5.38 39.39 20.26
CA VAL A 498 4.52 38.83 21.33
C VAL A 498 3.84 39.96 22.08
N LEU A 499 4.61 40.96 22.55
CA LEU A 499 4.09 42.12 23.27
C LEU A 499 2.98 42.84 22.49
N SER A 500 3.15 43.07 21.18
CA SER A 500 2.15 43.72 20.33
C SER A 500 0.84 42.95 20.14
N LYS A 501 0.80 41.67 20.52
CA LYS A 501 -0.38 40.80 20.41
C LYS A 501 -1.05 40.52 21.76
N ILE A 502 -0.44 40.96 22.86
CA ILE A 502 -1.03 40.87 24.20
C ILE A 502 -2.20 41.85 24.28
N GLN A 503 -3.35 41.36 24.74
CA GLN A 503 -4.46 42.21 25.15
C GLN A 503 -4.49 42.21 26.67
N MET A 504 -4.34 43.40 27.26
CA MET A 504 -4.51 43.57 28.70
C MET A 504 -5.98 43.33 29.05
N PRO A 505 -6.28 42.62 30.15
CA PRO A 505 -7.63 42.27 30.56
C PRO A 505 -8.54 43.48 30.79
#